data_AF-A0A2V8YHF1-F1
#
_entry.id   AF-A0A2V8YHF1-F1
#
_cell.length_a   1.000
_cell.length_b   1.000
_cell.length_c   1.000
_cell.angle_alpha   90.00
_cell.angle_beta   90.00
_cell.angle_gamma   90.00
#
_symmetry.space_group_name_H-M   'P 1'
#
loop_
_entity.id
_entity.type
_entity.pdbx_description
1 polymer ?
#
loop_
_entity_poly.entity_id
_entity_poly.type
_entity_poly.pdbx_seq_one_letter_code
_entity_poly.pdbx_strand_id
1 'polypeptide(L)'
;MLLYLVVRLEAHAPSVGKNALGFSIIPDKSDEAQMAYVCYPRVRALSHSTSFTADELLGLALAHEIGHLLLGTNEHCNRGIMRARWRPRDLEGRHWEEFLFTAEQAKRLQRAVVTRLESQKRRFALEVPKG
;
A
#
# COMPACT_ATOMS: atom_id res chain seq x y z
N MET A 1 -12.18 0.35 2.14
CA MET A 1 -10.72 0.43 2.15
C MET A 1 -10.33 1.46 3.20
N LEU A 2 -9.47 1.09 4.14
CA LEU A 2 -9.04 1.95 5.24
C LEU A 2 -7.51 1.96 5.29
N LEU A 3 -6.91 3.13 5.50
CA LEU A 3 -5.47 3.31 5.60
C LEU A 3 -5.15 4.03 6.90
N TYR A 4 -4.30 3.43 7.73
CA TYR A 4 -3.98 3.92 9.07
C TYR A 4 -2.50 4.26 9.19
N LEU A 5 -2.22 5.47 9.68
CA LEU A 5 -0.89 5.82 10.17
C LEU A 5 -0.80 5.45 11.64
N VAL A 6 0.16 4.61 12.01
CA VAL A 6 0.30 4.08 13.37
C VAL A 6 1.69 4.32 13.94
N VAL A 7 1.79 4.21 15.26
CA VAL A 7 3.06 4.34 16.00
C VAL A 7 3.72 2.97 16.24
N ARG A 8 2.93 1.90 16.37
CA ARG A 8 3.41 0.53 16.58
C ARG A 8 2.68 -0.41 15.63
N LEU A 9 3.42 -1.04 14.72
CA LEU A 9 2.84 -1.93 13.72
C LEU A 9 2.50 -3.30 14.31
N GLU A 10 3.30 -3.75 15.27
CA GLU A 10 3.19 -5.02 15.98
C GLU A 10 1.89 -5.14 16.79
N ALA A 11 1.32 -4.00 17.21
CA ALA A 11 0.03 -3.97 17.89
C ALA A 11 -1.14 -4.34 16.96
N HIS A 12 -0.95 -4.22 15.65
CA HIS A 12 -1.95 -4.53 14.62
C HIS A 12 -1.59 -5.78 13.81
N ALA A 13 -0.28 -6.09 13.71
CA ALA A 13 0.24 -7.24 12.99
C ALA A 13 1.46 -7.83 13.74
N PRO A 14 1.25 -8.74 14.70
CA PRO A 14 2.33 -9.27 15.55
C PRO A 14 3.44 -10.01 14.79
N SER A 15 3.13 -10.59 13.63
CA SER A 15 4.06 -11.32 12.78
C SER A 15 4.86 -10.43 11.82
N VAL A 16 4.62 -9.12 11.82
CA VAL A 16 5.25 -8.21 10.87
C VAL A 16 6.75 -8.06 11.15
N GLY A 17 7.57 -8.15 10.10
CA GLY A 17 9.02 -8.01 10.23
C GLY A 17 9.41 -6.64 10.82
N LYS A 18 10.50 -6.58 11.60
CA LYS A 18 10.99 -5.35 12.25
C LYS A 18 11.29 -4.22 11.25
N ASN A 19 11.68 -4.57 10.03
CA ASN A 19 12.05 -3.61 8.99
C ASN A 19 10.88 -3.25 8.05
N ALA A 20 9.70 -3.83 8.26
CA ALA A 20 8.53 -3.48 7.46
C ALA A 20 8.05 -2.07 7.82
N LEU A 21 7.77 -1.25 6.81
CA LEU A 21 7.23 0.09 7.00
C LEU A 21 5.70 0.08 7.13
N GLY A 22 5.05 -0.93 6.56
CA GLY A 22 3.61 -1.11 6.60
C GLY A 22 3.18 -2.57 6.51
N PHE A 23 1.88 -2.78 6.54
CA PHE A 23 1.23 -4.08 6.43
C PHE A 23 -0.21 -3.93 5.92
N SER A 24 -0.63 -4.85 5.05
CA SER A 24 -1.98 -4.89 4.48
C SER A 24 -2.74 -6.16 4.88
N ILE A 25 -4.01 -5.98 5.24
CA ILE A 25 -4.99 -7.04 5.46
C ILE A 25 -5.94 -7.02 4.26
N ILE A 26 -5.87 -8.08 3.47
CA ILE A 26 -6.72 -8.30 2.30
C ILE A 26 -7.60 -9.52 2.60
N PRO A 27 -8.87 -9.34 2.98
CA PRO A 27 -9.77 -10.45 3.24
C PRO A 27 -10.09 -11.24 1.96
N ASP A 28 -10.27 -12.56 2.09
CA ASP A 28 -10.69 -13.43 0.99
C ASP A 28 -12.14 -13.14 0.54
N LYS A 29 -12.97 -12.60 1.45
CA LYS A 29 -14.37 -12.24 1.19
C LYS A 29 -14.49 -10.78 0.80
N SER A 30 -15.25 -10.51 -0.26
CA SER A 30 -15.44 -9.18 -0.84
C SER A 30 -16.13 -8.15 0.06
N ASP A 31 -16.80 -8.62 1.11
CA ASP A 31 -17.71 -7.79 1.92
C ASP A 31 -17.00 -7.22 3.15
N GLU A 32 -15.80 -7.72 3.44
CA GLU A 32 -14.95 -7.22 4.53
C GLU A 32 -14.08 -6.06 4.06
N ALA A 33 -13.82 -5.11 4.98
CA ALA A 33 -13.00 -3.96 4.66
C ALA A 33 -11.52 -4.36 4.52
N GLN A 34 -10.93 -4.05 3.38
CA GLN A 34 -9.47 -4.09 3.20
C GLN A 34 -8.83 -2.95 4.00
N MET A 35 -7.76 -3.26 4.73
CA MET A 35 -7.09 -2.33 5.64
C MET A 35 -5.59 -2.35 5.40
N ALA A 36 -4.94 -1.20 5.46
CA ALA A 36 -3.49 -1.14 5.53
C ALA A 36 -3.01 -0.20 6.62
N TYR A 37 -1.80 -0.45 7.09
CA TYR A 37 -1.16 0.26 8.18
C TYR A 37 0.23 0.71 7.73
N VAL A 38 0.61 1.94 8.03
CA VAL A 38 1.98 2.45 7.86
C VAL A 38 2.50 2.94 9.20
N CYS A 39 3.72 2.57 9.56
CA CYS A 39 4.33 2.89 10.84
C CYS A 39 5.26 4.11 10.71
N TYR A 40 4.77 5.29 11.10
CA TYR A 40 5.54 6.53 10.94
C TYR A 40 6.89 6.53 11.69
N PRO A 41 7.01 6.02 12.93
CA PRO A 41 8.32 5.94 13.59
C PRO A 41 9.34 5.09 12.83
N ARG A 42 8.91 3.99 12.19
CA ARG A 42 9.81 3.16 11.37
C ARG A 42 10.22 3.88 10.08
N VAL A 43 9.29 4.60 9.45
CA VAL A 43 9.57 5.45 8.29
C VAL A 43 10.62 6.51 8.64
N ARG A 44 10.41 7.23 9.76
CA ARG A 44 11.36 8.23 10.24
C ARG A 44 12.72 7.63 10.58
N ALA A 45 12.76 6.47 11.23
CA ALA A 45 14.01 5.77 11.50
C ALA A 45 14.77 5.42 10.21
N LEU A 46 14.06 4.95 9.17
CA LEU A 46 14.67 4.66 7.87
C LEU A 46 15.22 5.94 7.21
N SER A 47 14.52 7.07 7.29
CA SER A 47 15.02 8.33 6.68
C SER A 47 16.40 8.76 7.18
N HIS A 48 16.77 8.41 8.42
CA HIS A 48 18.07 8.75 8.98
C HIS A 48 19.25 8.00 8.31
N SER A 49 18.97 6.95 7.53
CA SER A 49 19.98 6.14 6.84
C SER A 49 19.78 6.14 5.31
N THR A 50 19.07 7.12 4.76
CA THR A 50 18.78 7.21 3.33
C THR A 50 18.85 8.66 2.84
N SER A 51 18.85 8.86 1.53
CA SER A 51 18.77 10.20 0.92
C SER A 51 17.35 10.74 0.78
N PHE A 52 16.34 9.95 1.16
CA PHE A 52 14.94 10.39 1.20
C PHE A 52 14.58 10.99 2.56
N THR A 53 13.73 12.01 2.57
CA THR A 53 13.15 12.54 3.82
C THR A 53 12.08 11.60 4.37
N ALA A 54 11.72 11.78 5.64
CA ALA A 54 10.64 11.02 6.26
C ALA A 54 9.31 11.16 5.49
N ASP A 55 9.01 12.36 4.98
CA ASP A 55 7.77 12.63 4.23
C ASP A 55 7.76 11.92 2.87
N GLU A 56 8.90 11.88 2.19
CA GLU A 56 9.04 11.18 0.91
C GLU A 56 8.90 9.67 1.09
N LEU A 57 9.60 9.10 2.09
CA LEU A 57 9.47 7.68 2.42
C LEU A 57 8.06 7.33 2.89
N LEU A 58 7.38 8.24 3.60
CA LEU A 58 5.98 8.06 3.97
C LEU A 58 5.11 7.99 2.73
N GLY A 59 5.29 8.91 1.77
CA GLY A 59 4.58 8.88 0.49
C GLY A 59 4.79 7.56 -0.25
N LEU A 60 6.03 7.07 -0.32
CA LEU A 60 6.36 5.78 -0.94
C LEU A 60 5.71 4.59 -0.21
N ALA A 61 5.76 4.55 1.12
CA ALA A 61 5.14 3.49 1.91
C ALA A 61 3.61 3.49 1.76
N LEU A 62 2.97 4.67 1.80
CA LEU A 62 1.53 4.80 1.58
C LEU A 62 1.15 4.33 0.17
N ALA A 63 1.91 4.74 -0.86
CA ALA A 63 1.66 4.30 -2.23
C ALA A 63 1.81 2.78 -2.39
N HIS A 64 2.80 2.16 -1.73
CA HIS A 64 2.97 0.70 -1.69
C HIS A 64 1.75 0.00 -1.06
N GLU A 65 1.31 0.45 0.11
CA GLU A 65 0.15 -0.15 0.80
C GLU A 65 -1.16 0.07 0.03
N ILE A 66 -1.37 1.26 -0.55
CA ILE A 66 -2.51 1.50 -1.45
C ILE A 66 -2.45 0.56 -2.66
N GLY A 67 -1.25 0.24 -3.15
CA GLY A 67 -1.03 -0.75 -4.18
C GLY A 67 -1.57 -2.13 -3.79
N HIS A 68 -1.24 -2.63 -2.58
CA HIS A 68 -1.79 -3.88 -2.06
C HIS A 68 -3.32 -3.86 -1.98
N LEU A 69 -3.89 -2.79 -1.43
CA LEU A 69 -5.34 -2.64 -1.31
C LEU A 69 -6.01 -2.61 -2.69
N LEU A 70 -5.47 -1.89 -3.66
CA LEU A 70 -6.05 -1.81 -5.00
C LEU A 70 -5.84 -3.09 -5.81
N LEU A 71 -4.71 -3.76 -5.68
CA LEU A 71 -4.48 -5.05 -6.37
C LEU A 71 -5.23 -6.20 -5.71
N GLY A 72 -5.67 -6.05 -4.46
CA GLY A 72 -6.35 -7.09 -3.71
C GLY A 72 -5.45 -8.30 -3.45
N THR A 73 -4.15 -8.06 -3.23
CA THR A 73 -3.17 -9.13 -2.98
C THR A 73 -2.02 -8.61 -2.13
N ASN A 74 -1.47 -9.50 -1.30
CA ASN A 74 -0.22 -9.28 -0.55
C ASN A 74 1.03 -9.69 -1.35
N GLU A 75 0.88 -10.01 -2.63
CA GLU A 75 2.00 -10.32 -3.51
C GLU A 75 2.90 -9.11 -3.73
N HIS A 76 4.20 -9.34 -3.56
CA HIS A 76 5.24 -8.40 -3.94
C HIS A 76 5.77 -8.70 -5.35
N CYS A 77 6.41 -7.71 -5.96
CA CYS A 77 7.10 -7.84 -7.24
C CYS A 77 8.63 -7.77 -7.07
N ASN A 78 9.36 -8.11 -8.13
CA ASN A 78 10.83 -8.02 -8.12
C ASN A 78 11.38 -6.62 -8.42
N ARG A 79 10.52 -5.68 -8.86
CA ARG A 79 10.88 -4.32 -9.31
C ARG A 79 9.76 -3.31 -9.00
N GLY A 80 10.11 -2.03 -9.09
CA GLY A 80 9.20 -0.92 -8.83
C GLY A 80 8.89 -0.74 -7.35
N ILE A 81 7.85 0.04 -7.06
CA ILE A 81 7.43 0.35 -5.69
C ILE A 81 6.93 -0.87 -4.92
N MET A 82 6.26 -1.82 -5.59
CA MET A 82 5.68 -3.04 -4.98
C MET A 82 6.72 -4.11 -4.63
N ARG A 83 8.01 -3.77 -4.60
CA ARG A 83 9.04 -4.74 -4.21
C ARG A 83 9.04 -4.97 -2.70
N ALA A 84 9.28 -6.21 -2.28
CA ALA A 84 9.31 -6.59 -0.86
C ALA A 84 10.44 -5.92 -0.08
N ARG A 85 11.56 -5.62 -0.75
CA ARG A 85 12.75 -5.01 -0.14
C ARG A 85 13.28 -3.88 -1.03
N TRP A 86 13.33 -2.67 -0.50
CA TRP A 86 14.01 -1.53 -1.13
C TRP A 86 15.52 -1.71 -0.99
N ARG A 87 16.26 -1.56 -2.10
CA ARG A 87 17.71 -1.80 -2.08
C ARG A 87 18.40 -0.57 -1.48
N PRO A 88 19.45 -0.74 -0.66
CA PRO A 88 20.19 0.38 -0.09
C PRO A 88 20.62 1.41 -1.14
N ARG A 89 21.18 0.94 -2.26
CA ARG A 89 21.61 1.79 -3.39
C ARG A 89 20.49 2.70 -3.92
N ASP A 90 19.26 2.19 -4.01
CA ASP A 90 18.11 2.95 -4.54
C ASP A 90 17.72 4.07 -3.56
N LEU A 91 17.91 3.82 -2.25
CA LEU A 91 17.61 4.75 -1.16
C LEU A 91 18.74 5.78 -0.92
N GLU A 92 19.98 5.46 -1.27
CA GLU A 92 21.15 6.36 -1.16
C GLU A 92 21.23 7.39 -2.29
N GLY A 93 20.65 7.13 -3.46
CA GLY A 93 20.69 8.03 -4.62
C GLY A 93 19.44 8.85 -4.88
N ARG A 94 18.38 8.68 -4.07
CA ARG A 94 17.07 9.31 -4.28
C ARG A 94 16.47 9.01 -5.67
N HIS A 95 16.63 7.76 -6.10
CA HIS A 95 16.21 7.24 -7.41
C HIS A 95 14.69 7.05 -7.47
N TRP A 96 13.93 8.14 -7.57
CA TRP A 96 12.46 8.12 -7.63
C TRP A 96 11.90 7.18 -8.70
N GLU A 97 12.58 7.07 -9.82
CA GLU A 97 12.23 6.19 -10.95
C GLU A 97 12.16 4.71 -10.55
N GLU A 98 12.93 4.28 -9.55
CA GLU A 98 12.92 2.90 -9.03
C GLU A 98 11.69 2.58 -8.17
N PHE A 99 10.97 3.62 -7.74
CA PHE A 99 9.79 3.57 -6.89
C PHE A 99 8.50 3.96 -7.62
N LEU A 100 8.48 3.80 -8.94
CA LEU A 100 7.24 3.88 -9.71
C LEU A 100 6.55 2.50 -9.78
N PHE A 101 5.23 2.51 -9.97
CA PHE A 101 4.54 1.31 -10.43
C PHE A 101 5.04 0.95 -11.84
N THR A 102 5.28 -0.32 -12.10
CA THR A 102 5.59 -0.78 -13.46
C THR A 102 4.38 -0.57 -14.37
N ALA A 103 4.60 -0.53 -15.68
CA ALA A 103 3.51 -0.40 -16.65
C ALA A 103 2.45 -1.50 -16.50
N GLU A 104 2.86 -2.71 -16.12
CA GLU A 104 1.96 -3.82 -15.84
C GLU A 104 1.16 -3.59 -14.55
N GLN A 105 1.82 -3.18 -13.46
CA GLN A 105 1.14 -2.84 -12.20
C GLN A 105 0.14 -1.70 -12.40
N ALA A 106 0.52 -0.65 -13.13
CA ALA A 106 -0.37 0.47 -13.45
C ALA A 106 -1.63 0.02 -14.19
N LYS A 107 -1.51 -0.87 -15.19
CA LYS A 107 -2.68 -1.43 -15.89
C LYS A 107 -3.58 -2.24 -14.96
N ARG A 108 -2.99 -3.06 -14.07
CA ARG A 108 -3.75 -3.84 -13.07
C ARG A 108 -4.48 -2.93 -12.09
N LEU A 109 -3.80 -1.90 -11.57
CA LEU A 109 -4.38 -0.90 -10.67
C LEU A 109 -5.56 -0.17 -11.31
N GLN A 110 -5.39 0.32 -12.54
CA GLN A 110 -6.45 1.01 -13.29
C GLN A 110 -7.69 0.12 -13.45
N ARG A 111 -7.51 -1.14 -13.87
CA ARG A 111 -8.61 -2.11 -13.97
C ARG A 111 -9.30 -2.31 -12.62
N ALA A 112 -8.52 -2.48 -11.56
CA ALA A 112 -9.05 -2.74 -10.24
C ALA A 112 -9.81 -1.54 -9.65
N VAL A 113 -9.41 -0.30 -9.97
CA VAL A 113 -10.16 0.92 -9.62
C VAL A 113 -11.49 0.96 -10.37
N VAL A 114 -11.48 0.74 -11.69
CA VAL A 114 -12.70 0.73 -12.51
C VAL A 114 -13.70 -0.30 -12.00
N THR A 115 -13.25 -1.54 -11.75
CA THR A 115 -14.11 -2.61 -11.21
C THR A 115 -14.73 -2.23 -9.86
N ARG A 116 -13.96 -1.62 -8.95
CA ARG A 116 -14.48 -1.18 -7.65
C ARG A 116 -15.53 -0.10 -7.77
N LEU A 117 -15.30 0.92 -8.61
CA LEU A 117 -16.26 2.00 -8.84
C LEU A 117 -17.58 1.46 -9.39
N GLU A 118 -17.52 0.53 -10.34
CA GLU A 118 -18.72 -0.11 -10.89
C GLU A 118 -19.47 -0.97 -9.86
N SER A 119 -18.75 -1.70 -9.00
CA SER A 119 -19.39 -2.47 -7.92
C SER A 119 -20.01 -1.57 -6.84
N GLN A 120 -19.37 -0.44 -6.50
CA GLN A 120 -19.94 0.54 -5.57
C GLN A 120 -21.22 1.17 -6.12
N LYS A 121 -21.23 1.56 -7.41
CA LYS A 121 -22.44 2.05 -8.08
C LYS A 121 -23.58 1.04 -8.05
N ARG A 122 -23.30 -0.24 -8.37
CA ARG A 122 -24.30 -1.32 -8.32
C ARG A 122 -24.86 -1.52 -6.92
N ARG A 123 -24.00 -1.53 -5.90
CA ARG A 123 -24.45 -1.67 -4.50
C ARG A 123 -25.33 -0.50 -4.08
N PHE A 124 -24.92 0.73 -4.38
CA PHE A 124 -25.72 1.92 -4.10
C PHE A 124 -27.09 1.88 -4.81
N ALA A 125 -27.14 1.41 -6.06
CA ALA A 125 -28.40 1.27 -6.80
C ALA A 125 -29.35 0.19 -6.22
N LEU A 126 -28.82 -0.81 -5.50
CA LEU A 126 -29.60 -1.85 -4.83
C LEU A 126 -30.10 -1.41 -3.44
N GLU A 127 -29.42 -0.47 -2.80
CA GLU A 127 -29.75 0.05 -1.46
C GLU A 127 -30.78 1.20 -1.49
N VAL A 128 -31.06 1.79 -2.66
CA VAL A 128 -32.12 2.80 -2.83
C VAL A 128 -33.49 2.10 -2.90
N PRO A 129 -34.43 2.36 -1.96
CA PRO A 129 -35.77 1.80 -2.02
C PRO A 129 -36.46 2.24 -3.32
N LYS A 130 -36.97 1.29 -4.09
CA LYS A 130 -37.94 1.61 -5.13
C LYS A 130 -39.22 2.03 -4.43
N GLY A 131 -39.57 3.32 -4.56
CA GLY A 131 -40.83 3.88 -4.06
C GLY A 131 -42.05 3.23 -4.69
#